data_AF-A0AAN8IZR3-F1
#
_entry.id   AF-A0AAN8IZR3-F1
#
_cell.length_a   1.000
_cell.length_b   1.000
_cell.length_c   1.000
_cell.angle_alpha   90.00
_cell.angle_beta   90.00
_cell.angle_gamma   90.00
#
_symmetry.space_group_name_H-M   'P 1'
#
loop_
_entity.id
_entity.type
_entity.pdbx_description
1 polymer ?
#
loop_
_entity_poly.entity_id
_entity_poly.type
_entity_poly.pdbx_seq_one_letter_code
_entity_poly.pdbx_strand_id
1 'polypeptide(L)'
;MFAFTAFVILIAAADKVPRDHLDGPYCHMCEVIMNNVRGDFNYDFSNVSPSQLLAKIFYECDQNLAGPANMRCHQIAKDNLMLIYSDLQAGKGAYFICQQLSLC
;
A
#
# COMPACT_ATOMS: atom_id res chain seq x y z
N MET A 1 47.96 -20.31 28.24
CA MET A 1 47.21 -20.15 26.97
C MET A 1 45.91 -19.43 27.29
N PHE A 2 45.82 -18.15 26.92
CA PHE A 2 44.57 -17.37 26.83
C PHE A 2 43.80 -17.83 25.57
N ALA A 3 42.47 -17.72 25.37
CA ALA A 3 41.45 -16.88 25.97
C ALA A 3 40.05 -17.53 25.79
N PHE A 4 39.11 -17.12 26.65
CA PHE A 4 37.66 -17.26 26.49
C PHE A 4 37.14 -16.43 25.31
N THR A 5 36.20 -16.97 24.52
CA THR A 5 35.07 -16.37 23.77
C THR A 5 34.79 -17.26 22.54
N ALA A 6 33.57 -17.58 22.14
CA ALA A 6 32.37 -16.77 22.16
C ALA A 6 31.10 -17.65 22.27
N PHE A 7 30.19 -17.21 23.12
CA PHE A 7 28.75 -17.37 22.92
C PHE A 7 28.41 -16.82 21.54
N VAL A 8 27.97 -17.66 20.61
CA VAL A 8 27.18 -17.19 19.47
C VAL A 8 25.80 -17.80 19.60
N ILE A 9 24.93 -16.93 20.11
CA ILE A 9 23.50 -17.08 20.21
C ILE A 9 22.96 -17.48 18.84
N LEU A 10 22.35 -18.66 18.75
CA LEU A 10 21.50 -19.05 17.62
C LEU A 10 20.25 -18.17 17.68
N ILE A 11 20.35 -16.96 17.09
CA ILE A 11 19.18 -16.18 16.76
C ILE A 11 18.53 -16.94 15.61
N ALA A 12 17.35 -17.48 15.86
CA ALA A 12 16.48 -17.98 14.82
C ALA A 12 16.31 -16.88 13.76
N ALA A 13 16.98 -17.05 12.62
CA ALA A 13 16.56 -16.40 11.41
C ALA A 13 15.20 -17.03 11.07
N ALA A 14 14.12 -16.44 11.60
CA ALA A 14 12.88 -16.45 10.85
C ALA A 14 13.19 -15.67 9.58
N ASP A 15 13.66 -16.38 8.55
CA ASP A 15 13.77 -15.87 7.20
C ASP A 15 12.44 -15.18 6.90
N LYS A 16 12.46 -13.84 6.88
CA LYS A 16 11.34 -13.05 6.43
C LYS A 16 11.17 -13.39 4.96
N VAL A 17 10.31 -14.36 4.65
CA VAL A 17 9.90 -14.63 3.27
C VAL A 17 9.46 -13.30 2.65
N PRO A 18 9.94 -12.98 1.45
CA PRO A 18 9.38 -11.99 0.56
C PRO A 18 7.88 -11.80 0.72
N ARG A 19 7.30 -10.76 1.33
CA ARG A 19 5.81 -10.61 1.26
C ARG A 19 5.32 -10.58 -0.20
N ASP A 20 6.22 -10.15 -1.09
CA ASP A 20 6.09 -10.07 -2.53
C ASP A 20 5.84 -11.42 -3.26
N HIS A 21 6.00 -12.58 -2.61
CA HIS A 21 5.75 -13.88 -3.24
C HIS A 21 4.34 -14.44 -2.98
N LEU A 22 3.62 -13.91 -2.00
CA LEU A 22 2.27 -14.37 -1.63
C LEU A 22 1.18 -13.37 -2.01
N ASP A 23 1.49 -12.08 -1.96
CA ASP A 23 0.60 -11.01 -2.38
C ASP A 23 0.97 -10.62 -3.83
N GLY A 24 -0.01 -10.53 -4.74
CA GLY A 24 0.23 -10.41 -6.19
C GLY A 24 1.18 -9.28 -6.64
N PRO A 25 1.63 -9.27 -7.92
CA PRO A 25 2.72 -8.39 -8.40
C PRO A 25 2.45 -6.89 -8.30
N TYR A 26 1.21 -6.49 -7.96
CA TYR A 26 0.78 -5.10 -7.80
C TYR A 26 0.50 -4.71 -6.35
N CYS A 27 0.55 -5.65 -5.40
CA CYS A 27 0.13 -5.42 -4.02
C CYS A 27 1.00 -4.36 -3.36
N HIS A 28 2.33 -4.53 -3.43
CA HIS A 28 3.28 -3.60 -2.85
C HIS A 28 3.07 -2.16 -3.35
N MET A 29 2.89 -1.99 -4.67
CA MET A 29 2.71 -0.67 -5.26
C MET A 29 1.35 -0.05 -4.89
N CYS A 30 0.29 -0.87 -4.84
CA CYS A 30 -1.00 -0.41 -4.34
C CYS A 30 -0.90 0.06 -2.89
N GLU A 31 -0.22 -0.69 -2.03
CA GLU A 31 -0.03 -0.30 -0.63
C GLU A 31 0.73 1.02 -0.49
N VAL A 32 1.79 1.22 -1.29
CA VAL A 32 2.54 2.48 -1.31
C VAL A 32 1.61 3.65 -1.66
N ILE A 33 0.90 3.56 -2.77
CA ILE A 33 -0.03 4.61 -3.23
C ILE A 33 -1.09 4.89 -2.16
N MET A 34 -1.76 3.86 -1.65
CA MET A 34 -2.83 4.03 -0.67
C MET A 34 -2.32 4.54 0.69
N ASN A 35 -1.10 4.18 1.10
CA ASN A 35 -0.51 4.74 2.32
C ASN A 35 -0.14 6.22 2.14
N ASN A 36 0.35 6.63 0.98
CA ASN A 36 0.61 8.06 0.71
C ASN A 36 -0.69 8.86 0.73
N VAL A 37 -1.74 8.39 0.06
CA VAL A 37 -3.07 9.02 0.09
C VAL A 37 -3.57 9.16 1.53
N ARG A 38 -3.47 8.10 2.33
CA ARG A 38 -3.85 8.12 3.75
C ARG A 38 -3.03 9.12 4.56
N GLY A 39 -1.71 9.16 4.34
CA GLY A 39 -0.81 10.10 4.99
C GLY A 39 -1.14 11.56 4.70
N ASP A 40 -1.43 11.89 3.43
CA ASP A 40 -1.69 13.28 3.03
C ASP A 40 -3.01 13.85 3.54
N PHE A 41 -3.99 12.98 3.81
CA PHE A 41 -5.21 13.35 4.51
C PHE A 41 -5.11 13.16 6.04
N ASN A 42 -3.91 12.96 6.59
CA ASN A 42 -3.68 12.72 8.02
C ASN A 42 -4.57 11.60 8.60
N TYR A 43 -4.86 10.58 7.79
CA TYR A 43 -5.76 9.47 8.12
C TYR A 43 -7.20 9.87 8.47
N ASP A 44 -7.62 11.11 8.15
CA ASP A 44 -8.97 11.62 8.37
C ASP A 44 -9.66 11.96 7.03
N PHE A 45 -10.71 11.20 6.72
CA PHE A 45 -11.50 11.32 5.50
C PHE A 45 -12.91 11.89 5.76
N SER A 46 -13.17 12.43 6.95
CA SER A 46 -14.49 12.96 7.33
C SER A 46 -14.93 14.16 6.49
N ASN A 47 -13.97 14.97 6.02
CA ASN A 47 -14.21 16.18 5.23
C ASN A 47 -13.63 16.11 3.80
N VAL A 48 -13.23 14.92 3.36
CA VAL A 48 -12.68 14.70 2.01
C VAL A 48 -13.83 14.32 1.08
N SER A 49 -13.94 14.98 -0.07
CA SER A 49 -14.92 14.58 -1.09
C SER A 49 -14.38 13.45 -1.97
N PRO A 50 -15.25 12.64 -2.62
CA PRO A 50 -14.80 11.63 -3.58
C PRO A 50 -13.94 12.22 -4.72
N SER A 51 -14.23 13.45 -5.18
CA SER A 51 -13.43 14.08 -6.23
C SER A 51 -12.03 14.50 -5.76
N GLN A 52 -11.91 14.98 -4.51
CA GLN A 52 -10.61 15.27 -3.90
C GLN A 52 -9.79 13.99 -3.70
N LEU A 53 -10.43 12.92 -3.23
CA LEU A 53 -9.78 11.62 -3.10
C LEU A 53 -9.29 11.10 -4.47
N LEU A 54 -10.14 11.14 -5.50
CA LEU A 54 -9.76 10.67 -6.83
C LEU A 54 -8.57 11.45 -7.40
N ALA A 55 -8.62 12.78 -7.31
CA ALA A 55 -7.52 13.64 -7.75
C ALA A 55 -6.21 13.30 -7.02
N LYS A 56 -6.29 12.96 -5.73
CA LYS A 56 -5.13 12.59 -4.95
C LYS A 56 -4.59 11.21 -5.32
N ILE A 57 -5.46 10.22 -5.53
CA ILE A 57 -5.02 8.90 -6.01
C ILE A 57 -4.34 9.05 -7.39
N PHE A 58 -4.89 9.87 -8.28
CA PHE A 58 -4.29 10.14 -9.60
C PHE A 58 -2.89 10.74 -9.48
N TYR A 59 -2.74 11.73 -8.61
CA TYR A 59 -1.44 12.31 -8.32
C TYR A 59 -0.45 11.24 -7.84
N GLU A 60 -0.84 10.37 -6.91
CA GLU A 60 0.04 9.28 -6.44
C GLU A 60 0.34 8.23 -7.52
N CYS A 61 -0.61 7.91 -8.39
CA CYS A 61 -0.35 7.08 -9.57
C CYS A 61 0.73 7.73 -10.46
N ASP A 62 0.62 9.03 -10.73
CA ASP A 62 1.57 9.76 -11.59
C ASP A 62 2.97 9.88 -10.97
N GLN A 63 3.08 9.92 -9.64
CA GLN A 63 4.38 9.97 -8.95
C GLN A 63 5.08 8.62 -8.88
N ASN A 64 4.33 7.53 -8.75
CA ASN A 64 4.89 6.21 -8.46
C ASN A 64 4.94 5.27 -9.67
N LEU A 65 4.19 5.58 -10.74
CA LEU A 65 4.03 4.73 -11.91
C LEU A 65 4.26 5.49 -13.22
N ALA A 66 4.68 4.74 -14.24
CA ALA A 66 4.82 5.25 -15.60
C ALA A 66 4.18 4.29 -16.62
N GLY A 67 3.90 4.81 -17.82
CA GLY A 67 3.40 4.03 -18.95
C GLY A 67 2.08 3.30 -18.65
N PRO A 68 1.91 2.05 -19.13
CA PRO A 68 0.66 1.30 -18.97
C PRO A 68 0.23 1.07 -17.52
N ALA A 69 1.18 0.97 -16.59
CA ALA A 69 0.87 0.79 -15.17
C ALA A 69 0.18 2.03 -14.58
N ASN A 70 0.62 3.23 -14.96
CA ASN A 70 -0.02 4.48 -14.52
C ASN A 70 -1.45 4.58 -15.06
N MET A 71 -1.64 4.33 -16.37
CA MET A 71 -2.97 4.33 -16.99
C MET A 71 -3.92 3.35 -16.30
N ARG A 72 -3.43 2.15 -15.96
CA ARG A 72 -4.21 1.14 -15.23
C ARG A 72 -4.54 1.59 -13.81
N CYS A 73 -3.62 2.25 -13.11
CA CYS A 73 -3.86 2.82 -11.78
C CYS A 73 -4.99 3.86 -11.80
N HIS A 74 -4.97 4.78 -12.77
CA HIS A 74 -6.05 5.77 -12.96
C HIS A 74 -7.41 5.11 -13.24
N GLN A 75 -7.41 4.07 -14.08
CA GLN A 75 -8.63 3.34 -14.42
C GLN A 75 -9.21 2.62 -13.20
N ILE A 76 -8.38 1.88 -12.44
CA ILE A 76 -8.80 1.20 -11.21
C ILE A 76 -9.36 2.20 -10.20
N ALA A 77 -8.69 3.34 -10.01
CA ALA A 77 -9.14 4.37 -9.09
C ALA A 77 -10.49 4.99 -9.49
N LYS A 78 -10.72 5.20 -10.78
CA LYS A 78 -12.03 5.65 -11.30
C LYS A 78 -13.12 4.61 -11.08
N ASP A 79 -12.87 3.37 -11.47
CA ASP A 79 -13.87 2.30 -11.44
C ASP A 79 -14.26 1.91 -10.02
N ASN A 80 -13.35 2.07 -9.07
CA ASN A 80 -13.52 1.66 -7.68
C ASN A 80 -13.58 2.82 -6.69
N LEU A 81 -13.77 4.06 -7.16
CA LEU A 81 -13.69 5.26 -6.31
C LEU A 81 -14.58 5.16 -5.07
N MET A 82 -15.83 4.74 -5.24
CA MET A 82 -16.78 4.67 -4.12
C MET A 82 -16.41 3.59 -3.10
N LEU A 83 -15.84 2.46 -3.55
CA LEU A 83 -15.34 1.41 -2.68
C LEU A 83 -14.16 1.95 -1.85
N ILE A 84 -13.14 2.49 -2.53
CA ILE A 84 -11.94 3.06 -1.89
C ILE A 84 -12.35 4.15 -0.89
N TYR A 85 -13.26 5.04 -1.28
CA TYR A 85 -13.78 6.10 -0.43
C TYR A 85 -14.46 5.54 0.83
N SER A 86 -15.35 4.56 0.68
CA SER A 86 -16.04 3.95 1.83
C SER A 86 -15.10 3.24 2.79
N ASP A 87 -14.08 2.55 2.27
CA ASP A 87 -13.09 1.86 3.09
C ASP A 87 -12.21 2.85 3.87
N LEU A 88 -11.82 3.96 3.23
CA LEU A 88 -11.06 5.02 3.88
C LEU A 88 -11.90 5.72 4.97
N GLN A 89 -13.18 6.01 4.71
CA GLN A 89 -14.09 6.54 5.73
C GLN A 89 -14.31 5.57 6.89
N ALA A 90 -14.26 4.26 6.64
CA ALA A 90 -14.30 3.22 7.65
C ALA A 90 -12.96 2.96 8.36
N GLY A 91 -11.93 3.78 8.09
CA GLY A 91 -10.61 3.68 8.71
C GLY A 91 -9.80 2.45 8.27
N LYS A 92 -10.12 1.85 7.12
CA LYS A 92 -9.40 0.67 6.62
C LYS A 92 -7.97 1.01 6.21
N GLY A 93 -7.10 0.01 6.36
CA GLY A 93 -5.69 0.09 5.98
C GLY A 93 -5.47 -0.10 4.48
N ALA A 94 -4.31 0.33 3.99
CA ALA A 94 -3.92 0.21 2.58
C ALA A 94 -4.00 -1.24 2.07
N TYR A 95 -3.43 -2.21 2.81
CA TYR A 95 -3.51 -3.64 2.44
C TYR A 95 -4.95 -4.13 2.23
N PHE A 96 -5.87 -3.78 3.13
CA PHE A 96 -7.27 -4.19 3.02
C PHE A 96 -7.90 -3.64 1.73
N ILE A 97 -7.69 -2.35 1.45
CA ILE A 97 -8.20 -1.70 0.24
C ILE A 97 -7.59 -2.38 -1.00
N CYS A 98 -6.29 -2.64 -1.00
CA CYS A 98 -5.61 -3.30 -2.11
C CYS A 98 -6.08 -4.74 -2.35
N GLN A 99 -6.47 -5.45 -1.30
CA GLN A 99 -7.13 -6.76 -1.40
C GLN A 99 -8.53 -6.65 -2.03
N GLN A 100 -9.33 -5.66 -1.63
CA GLN A 100 -10.64 -5.43 -2.26
C GLN A 100 -10.52 -5.10 -3.76
N LEU A 101 -9.42 -4.44 -4.16
CA LEU A 101 -9.11 -4.12 -5.55
C LEU A 101 -8.51 -5.31 -6.34
N SER A 102 -8.33 -6.48 -5.72
CA SER A 102 -7.65 -7.64 -6.32
C SER A 102 -6.23 -7.33 -6.82
N LEU A 103 -5.54 -6.43 -6.10
CA LEU A 103 -4.13 -6.09 -6.33
C LEU A 103 -3.22 -6.80 -5.33
N CYS A 104 -3.77 -7.15 -4.17
CA CYS A 104 -3.41 -8.24 -3.29
C CYS A 104 -4.57 -9.28 -3.37
#